data_AF-A0A973EXD5-F1
#
_entry.id   AF-A0A973EXD5-F1
#
_cell.length_a   1.000
_cell.length_b   1.000
_cell.length_c   1.000
_cell.angle_alpha   90.00
_cell.angle_beta   90.00
_cell.angle_gamma   90.00
#
_symmetry.space_group_name_H-M   'P 1'
#
loop_
_entity.id
_entity.type
_entity.pdbx_description
1 polymer ?
#
loop_
_entity_poly.entity_id
_entity_poly.type
_entity_poly.pdbx_seq_one_letter_code
_entity_poly.pdbx_strand_id
1 'polypeptide(L)'
;MSSISLKSFGIQALLIFTSLGCLAQKIATFEVTLQKPSYGIEIPVSVNLDEVTWASDTLLNLVEVKGINRINIPFQIDQGNTRTLYWLVSGGVSQGEKHIYELVKERPATHDEITASFNDGALTLHKGSKNLLRYYYKTVYPPAGVD
;
A
#
# COMPACT_ATOMS: atom_id res chain seq x y z
N MET A 1 -6.76 -0.64 -60.99
CA MET A 1 -7.83 0.08 -60.28
C MET A 1 -8.08 -0.64 -58.97
N SER A 2 -7.47 -0.19 -57.87
CA SER A 2 -7.80 -0.66 -56.53
C SER A 2 -8.32 0.55 -55.77
N SER A 3 -9.64 0.64 -55.63
CA SER A 3 -10.30 1.70 -54.88
C SER A 3 -10.13 1.39 -53.40
N ILE A 4 -9.10 1.96 -52.79
CA ILE A 4 -8.92 1.95 -51.34
C ILE A 4 -10.08 2.75 -50.73
N SER A 5 -11.00 2.05 -50.09
CA SER A 5 -12.19 2.61 -49.48
C SER A 5 -11.80 3.51 -48.30
N LEU A 6 -12.00 4.83 -48.47
CA LEU A 6 -11.79 5.88 -47.47
C LEU A 6 -12.52 5.61 -46.14
N LYS A 7 -13.54 4.75 -46.15
CA LYS A 7 -14.33 4.37 -44.97
C LYS A 7 -13.59 3.42 -44.02
N SER A 8 -12.63 2.63 -44.49
CA SER A 8 -11.89 1.69 -43.63
C SER A 8 -10.79 2.39 -42.81
N PHE A 9 -10.24 3.49 -43.31
CA PHE A 9 -9.20 4.27 -42.64
C PHE A 9 -9.73 5.03 -41.42
N GLY A 10 -10.97 5.54 -41.49
CA GLY A 10 -11.62 6.22 -40.37
C GLY A 10 -11.93 5.31 -39.18
N ILE A 11 -12.26 4.03 -39.44
CA ILE A 11 -12.55 3.05 -38.40
C ILE A 11 -11.26 2.59 -37.70
N GLN A 12 -10.16 2.44 -38.46
CA GLN A 12 -8.85 2.09 -37.90
C GLN A 12 -8.26 3.22 -37.04
N ALA A 13 -8.44 4.48 -37.43
CA ALA A 13 -8.02 5.63 -36.63
C ALA A 13 -8.79 5.75 -35.30
N LEU A 14 -10.07 5.38 -35.28
CA LEU A 14 -10.91 5.42 -34.07
C LEU A 14 -10.54 4.34 -33.04
N LEU A 15 -10.09 3.16 -33.50
CA LEU A 15 -9.67 2.04 -32.63
C LEU A 15 -8.30 2.26 -31.97
N ILE A 16 -7.41 3.06 -32.58
CA ILE A 16 -6.09 3.37 -32.02
C ILE A 16 -6.18 4.43 -30.90
N PHE A 17 -7.22 5.26 -30.88
CA PHE A 17 -7.40 6.29 -29.85
C PHE A 17 -7.92 5.73 -28.50
N THR A 18 -8.52 4.55 -28.49
CA THR A 18 -9.13 3.97 -27.28
C THR A 18 -8.14 3.22 -26.37
N SER A 19 -6.92 2.93 -26.82
CA SER A 19 -5.95 2.12 -26.06
C SER A 19 -5.04 2.93 -25.11
N LEU A 20 -5.22 4.25 -24.99
CA LEU A 20 -4.32 5.12 -24.20
C LEU A 20 -4.73 5.34 -22.73
N GLY A 21 -5.78 4.65 -22.26
CA GLY A 21 -6.38 4.91 -20.95
C GLY A 21 -6.11 3.84 -19.89
N CYS A 22 -4.86 3.39 -19.69
CA CYS A 22 -4.50 2.60 -18.50
C CYS A 22 -3.55 3.40 -17.59
N LEU A 23 -4.00 4.58 -17.18
CA LEU A 23 -3.35 5.34 -16.11
C LEU A 23 -4.16 5.09 -14.84
N ALA A 24 -3.52 4.53 -13.81
CA ALA A 24 -4.11 4.43 -12.48
C ALA A 24 -4.69 5.79 -12.08
N GLN A 25 -5.97 5.83 -11.71
CA GLN A 25 -6.67 7.09 -11.45
C GLN A 25 -6.14 7.70 -10.15
N LYS A 26 -5.44 8.83 -10.24
CA LYS A 26 -5.02 9.57 -9.06
C LYS A 26 -6.21 10.13 -8.30
N ILE A 27 -6.26 9.86 -7.00
CA ILE A 27 -7.29 10.34 -6.07
C ILE A 27 -6.79 11.60 -5.36
N ALA A 28 -5.60 11.55 -4.77
CA ALA A 28 -5.04 12.64 -3.97
C ALA A 28 -3.50 12.62 -3.98
N THR A 29 -2.91 13.75 -3.57
CA THR A 29 -1.47 13.89 -3.35
C THR A 29 -1.22 14.38 -1.92
N PHE A 30 -0.30 13.74 -1.22
CA PHE A 30 0.13 14.10 0.13
C PHE A 30 1.60 14.53 0.08
N GLU A 31 1.88 15.73 0.57
CA GLU A 31 3.25 16.21 0.78
C GLU A 31 3.58 16.11 2.27
N VAL A 32 4.59 15.30 2.59
CA VAL A 32 5.12 15.20 3.96
C VAL A 32 6.48 15.87 4.00
N THR A 33 6.62 16.88 4.86
CA THR A 33 7.89 17.56 5.11
C THR A 33 8.43 17.16 6.47
N LEU A 34 9.61 16.52 6.50
CA LEU A 34 10.31 16.20 7.74
C LEU A 34 11.15 17.41 8.18
N GLN A 35 10.68 18.15 9.19
CA GLN A 35 11.36 19.37 9.65
C GLN A 35 12.75 19.13 10.24
N LYS A 36 13.03 17.91 10.71
CA LYS A 36 14.31 17.48 11.27
C LYS A 36 14.75 16.17 10.60
N PRO A 37 16.06 15.93 10.46
CA PRO A 37 16.56 14.63 10.03
C PRO A 37 16.08 13.52 10.97
N SER A 38 15.66 12.38 10.42
CA SER A 38 15.27 11.22 11.22
C SER A 38 16.36 10.15 11.28
N TYR A 39 17.50 10.35 10.63
CA TYR A 39 18.69 9.49 10.73
C TYR A 39 18.39 8.01 10.47
N GLY A 40 17.58 7.72 9.44
CA GLY A 40 17.21 6.35 9.09
C GLY A 40 16.05 5.78 9.90
N ILE A 41 15.50 6.52 10.88
CA ILE A 41 14.28 6.14 11.58
C ILE A 41 13.08 6.45 10.68
N GLU A 42 12.27 5.43 10.42
CA GLU A 42 11.00 5.58 9.70
C GLU A 42 9.97 6.29 10.58
N ILE A 43 9.26 7.25 9.99
CA ILE A 43 8.31 8.10 10.72
C ILE A 43 6.88 7.67 10.36
N PRO A 44 6.05 7.25 11.34
CA PRO A 44 4.65 6.97 11.08
C PRO A 44 3.88 8.25 10.82
N VAL A 45 3.09 8.24 9.76
CA VAL A 45 2.21 9.36 9.39
C VAL A 45 0.82 8.82 9.07
N SER A 46 -0.17 9.71 9.08
CA SER A 46 -1.56 9.33 8.86
C SER A 46 -2.38 10.42 8.21
N VAL A 47 -3.48 10.01 7.57
CA VAL A 47 -4.48 10.92 7.01
C VAL A 47 -5.89 10.34 7.18
N ASN A 48 -6.87 11.20 7.45
CA ASN A 48 -8.28 10.84 7.46
C ASN A 48 -8.76 10.63 6.01
N LEU A 49 -9.15 9.41 5.64
CA LEU A 49 -9.64 9.09 4.30
C LEU A 49 -11.07 9.56 4.05
N ASP A 50 -11.89 9.76 5.08
CA ASP A 50 -13.28 10.22 4.91
C ASP A 50 -13.32 11.64 4.30
N GLU A 51 -12.26 12.42 4.50
CA GLU A 51 -12.07 13.75 3.90
C GLU A 51 -11.44 13.68 2.49
N VAL A 52 -10.93 12.52 2.07
CA VAL A 52 -10.17 12.34 0.82
C VAL A 52 -10.96 11.56 -0.23
N THR A 53 -11.56 10.42 0.14
CA THR A 53 -12.23 9.53 -0.80
C THR A 53 -13.14 8.50 -0.14
N TRP A 54 -14.22 8.16 -0.83
CA TRP A 54 -15.15 7.07 -0.47
C TRP A 54 -14.89 5.76 -1.25
N ALA A 55 -13.80 5.68 -2.02
CA ALA A 55 -13.46 4.47 -2.74
C ALA A 55 -13.16 3.31 -1.77
N SER A 56 -13.53 2.08 -2.14
CA SER A 56 -13.22 0.87 -1.35
C SER A 56 -11.73 0.71 -1.12
N ASP A 57 -11.34 0.32 0.10
CA ASP A 57 -9.95 0.03 0.51
C ASP A 57 -9.24 -0.94 -0.43
N THR A 58 -9.98 -1.93 -0.94
CA THR A 58 -9.46 -2.96 -1.87
C THR A 58 -9.07 -2.40 -3.24
N LEU A 59 -9.39 -1.13 -3.50
CA LEU A 59 -9.08 -0.40 -4.73
C LEU A 59 -8.13 0.76 -4.48
N LEU A 60 -7.50 0.83 -3.29
CA LEU A 60 -6.54 1.86 -2.97
C LEU A 60 -5.11 1.31 -3.07
N ASN A 61 -4.23 2.13 -3.63
CA ASN A 61 -2.79 1.93 -3.58
C ASN A 61 -2.11 3.27 -3.24
N LEU A 62 -1.01 3.22 -2.48
CA LEU A 62 -0.23 4.40 -2.10
C LEU A 62 1.13 4.33 -2.78
N VAL A 63 1.52 5.42 -3.43
CA VAL A 63 2.74 5.47 -4.24
C VAL A 63 3.60 6.65 -3.82
N GLU A 64 4.86 6.44 -3.48
CA GLU A 64 5.83 7.53 -3.33
C GLU A 64 6.40 7.90 -4.71
N VAL A 65 6.42 9.20 -5.01
CA VAL A 65 6.91 9.74 -6.29
C VAL A 65 8.29 10.37 -6.08
N LYS A 66 9.31 9.78 -6.70
CA LYS A 66 10.69 10.29 -6.72
C LYS A 66 11.13 10.58 -8.15
N GLY A 67 10.83 11.78 -8.63
CA GLY A 67 11.06 12.17 -10.03
C GLY A 67 10.19 11.34 -10.96
N ILE A 68 10.81 10.53 -11.82
CA ILE A 68 10.11 9.60 -12.72
C ILE A 68 9.75 8.27 -12.06
N ASN A 69 10.34 7.97 -10.90
CA ASN A 69 10.15 6.69 -10.22
C ASN A 69 8.89 6.74 -9.34
N ARG A 70 8.10 5.66 -9.41
CA ARG A 70 6.89 5.44 -8.63
C ARG A 70 7.09 4.16 -7.81
N ILE A 71 7.09 4.30 -6.49
CA ILE A 71 7.38 3.20 -5.56
C ILE A 71 6.11 2.91 -4.76
N ASN A 72 5.61 1.67 -4.81
CA ASN A 72 4.46 1.27 -3.99
C ASN A 72 4.84 1.28 -2.50
N ILE A 73 4.02 1.92 -1.69
CA ILE A 73 4.22 2.07 -0.25
C ILE A 73 3.18 1.22 0.48
N PRO A 74 3.59 0.24 1.28
CA PRO A 74 2.69 -0.47 2.16
C PRO A 74 2.01 0.49 3.13
N PHE A 75 0.71 0.32 3.33
CA PHE A 75 -0.08 1.13 4.25
C PHE A 75 -1.07 0.24 5.00
N GLN A 76 -1.65 0.79 6.07
CA GLN A 76 -2.74 0.17 6.81
C GLN A 76 -3.91 1.15 6.89
N ILE A 77 -5.13 0.63 6.85
CA ILE A 77 -6.34 1.42 7.11
C ILE A 77 -6.94 0.93 8.42
N ASP A 78 -7.09 1.84 9.37
CA ASP A 78 -7.89 1.61 10.56
C ASP A 78 -9.34 2.04 10.30
N GLN A 79 -10.27 1.16 10.71
CA GLN A 79 -11.72 1.30 10.55
C GLN A 79 -12.38 1.71 11.88
N GLY A 80 -11.66 2.46 12.72
CA GLY A 80 -12.15 2.97 14.00
C GLY A 80 -13.25 4.03 13.85
N ASN A 81 -13.15 5.14 14.59
CA ASN A 81 -14.16 6.20 14.51
C ASN A 81 -14.15 6.94 13.15
N THR A 82 -12.98 7.03 12.53
CA THR A 82 -12.77 7.58 11.18
C THR A 82 -11.90 6.62 10.40
N ARG A 83 -12.12 6.54 9.08
CA ARG A 83 -11.30 5.70 8.22
C ARG A 83 -9.93 6.34 8.05
N THR A 84 -8.91 5.82 8.74
CA THR A 84 -7.60 6.48 8.82
C THR A 84 -6.53 5.64 8.15
N LEU A 85 -5.85 6.22 7.15
CA LEU A 85 -4.74 5.58 6.46
C LEU A 85 -3.43 5.92 7.16
N TYR A 86 -2.62 4.89 7.43
CA TYR A 86 -1.31 4.97 8.07
C TYR A 86 -0.23 4.40 7.17
N TRP A 87 0.92 5.06 7.11
CA TRP A 87 2.11 4.56 6.42
C TRP A 87 3.39 5.06 7.07
N LEU A 88 4.51 4.51 6.64
CA LEU A 88 5.84 4.88 7.12
C LEU A 88 6.53 5.73 6.05
N VAL A 89 7.10 6.85 6.49
CA VAL A 89 7.97 7.71 5.67
C VAL A 89 9.40 7.29 5.91
N SER A 90 10.12 6.96 4.84
CA SER A 90 11.53 6.59 4.91
C SER A 90 12.35 7.75 5.49
N GLY A 91 13.16 7.47 6.49
CA GLY A 91 13.95 8.49 7.15
C GLY A 91 15.25 8.83 6.44
N GLY A 92 15.42 10.06 5.97
CA GLY A 92 16.71 10.55 5.48
C GLY A 92 17.55 11.29 6.51
N VAL A 93 18.71 11.73 6.04
CA VAL A 93 19.71 12.49 6.81
C VAL A 93 19.62 14.00 6.57
N SER A 94 18.78 14.43 5.64
CA SER A 94 18.62 15.83 5.25
C SER A 94 17.53 16.51 6.06
N GLN A 95 17.77 17.76 6.45
CA GLN A 95 16.75 18.59 7.07
C GLN A 95 15.77 19.11 6.01
N GLY A 96 14.48 19.08 6.32
CA GLY A 96 13.45 19.60 5.42
C GLY A 96 13.18 18.68 4.22
N GLU A 97 13.49 17.39 4.34
CA GLU A 97 13.22 16.41 3.30
C GLU A 97 11.72 16.36 2.99
N LYS A 98 11.40 16.37 1.69
CA LYS A 98 10.04 16.33 1.18
C LYS A 98 9.77 14.99 0.53
N HIS A 99 8.70 14.35 0.98
CA HIS A 99 8.18 13.12 0.40
C HIS A 99 6.82 13.39 -0.21
N ILE A 100 6.67 13.03 -1.49
CA ILE A 100 5.42 13.17 -2.22
C ILE A 100 4.81 11.79 -2.38
N TYR A 101 3.58 11.65 -1.89
CA TYR A 101 2.79 10.43 -2.04
C TYR A 101 1.56 10.71 -2.89
N GLU A 102 1.17 9.74 -3.70
CA GLU A 102 -0.07 9.74 -4.46
C GLU A 102 -0.94 8.57 -4.00
N LEU A 103 -2.16 8.90 -3.58
CA LEU A 103 -3.21 7.90 -3.42
C LEU A 103 -3.84 7.66 -4.78
N VAL A 104 -3.85 6.42 -5.24
CA VAL A 104 -4.40 6.05 -6.55
C VAL A 104 -5.46 4.97 -6.41
N LYS A 105 -6.42 4.99 -7.33
CA LYS A 105 -7.42 3.94 -7.47
C LYS A 105 -6.84 2.84 -8.35
N GLU A 106 -6.28 1.83 -7.71
CA GLU A 106 -5.67 0.66 -8.32
C GLU A 106 -5.83 -0.52 -7.38
N ARG A 107 -5.93 -1.74 -7.91
CA ARG A 107 -5.87 -2.92 -7.05
C ARG A 107 -4.47 -2.97 -6.43
N PRO A 108 -4.33 -2.93 -5.09
CA PRO A 108 -3.03 -2.94 -4.45
C PRO A 108 -2.26 -4.19 -4.83
N ALA A 109 -0.94 -4.04 -4.97
CA ALA A 109 -0.04 -5.16 -5.16
C ALA A 109 -0.13 -6.08 -3.94
N THR A 110 0.03 -7.39 -4.14
CA THR A 110 0.07 -8.34 -3.03
C THR A 110 1.24 -8.00 -2.12
N HIS A 111 0.97 -7.74 -0.85
CA HIS A 111 1.98 -7.48 0.16
C HIS A 111 2.13 -8.69 1.08
N ASP A 112 3.29 -8.78 1.72
CA ASP A 112 3.52 -9.82 2.71
C ASP A 112 2.60 -9.61 3.91
N GLU A 113 1.69 -10.55 4.13
CA GLU A 113 0.72 -10.52 5.22
C GLU A 113 1.31 -11.14 6.49
N ILE A 114 1.09 -10.47 7.64
CA ILE A 114 1.27 -11.08 8.96
C ILE A 114 -0.05 -11.74 9.32
N THR A 115 0.00 -13.05 9.52
CA THR A 115 -1.17 -13.88 9.84
C THR A 115 -1.06 -14.43 11.26
N ALA A 116 -2.21 -14.78 11.83
CA ALA A 116 -2.31 -15.32 13.19
C ALA A 116 -2.89 -16.73 13.15
N SER A 117 -2.26 -17.66 13.87
CA SER A 117 -2.76 -19.02 14.05
C SER A 117 -2.93 -19.36 15.53
N PHE A 118 -3.96 -20.16 15.83
CA PHE A 118 -4.31 -20.57 17.19
C PHE A 118 -4.13 -22.07 17.33
N ASN A 119 -3.07 -22.49 18.01
CA ASN A 119 -2.75 -23.92 18.18
C ASN A 119 -2.16 -24.15 19.58
N ASP A 120 -2.55 -25.25 20.23
CA ASP A 120 -1.97 -25.73 21.49
C ASP A 120 -2.01 -24.71 22.64
N GLY A 121 -3.09 -23.93 22.75
CA GLY A 121 -3.21 -22.90 23.79
C GLY A 121 -2.30 -21.69 23.57
N ALA A 122 -1.81 -21.49 22.35
CA ALA A 122 -0.99 -20.36 21.96
C ALA A 122 -1.53 -19.65 20.71
N LEU A 123 -1.34 -18.34 20.68
CA LEU A 123 -1.49 -17.48 19.52
C LEU A 123 -0.11 -17.28 18.89
N THR A 124 0.06 -17.65 17.62
CA THR A 124 1.31 -17.43 16.88
C THR A 124 1.08 -16.43 15.75
N LEU A 125 1.80 -15.31 15.78
CA LEU A 125 1.89 -14.38 14.66
C LEU A 125 3.04 -14.83 13.74
N HIS A 126 2.78 -14.96 12.44
CA HIS A 126 3.75 -15.42 11.47
C HIS A 126 3.66 -14.67 10.14
N LYS A 127 4.78 -14.56 9.44
CA LYS A 127 4.89 -14.05 8.07
C LYS A 127 5.35 -15.20 7.18
N GLY A 128 4.46 -15.73 6.35
CA GLY A 128 4.71 -16.98 5.63
C GLY A 128 5.04 -18.12 6.59
N SER A 129 6.20 -18.75 6.41
CA SER A 129 6.72 -19.82 7.28
C SER A 129 7.48 -19.32 8.51
N LYS A 130 7.72 -18.02 8.65
CA LYS A 130 8.50 -17.44 9.75
C LYS A 130 7.60 -17.06 10.92
N ASN A 131 7.77 -17.74 12.05
CA ASN A 131 7.16 -17.35 13.32
C ASN A 131 7.81 -16.07 13.85
N LEU A 132 6.99 -15.07 14.13
CA LEU A 132 7.43 -13.74 14.60
C LEU A 132 7.23 -13.61 16.12
N LEU A 133 6.07 -14.04 16.61
CA LEU A 133 5.70 -13.95 18.02
C LEU A 133 4.79 -15.12 18.39
N ARG A 134 4.96 -15.68 19.59
CA ARG A 134 4.02 -16.66 20.15
C ARG A 134 3.62 -16.26 21.56
N TYR A 135 2.33 -16.16 21.80
CA TYR A 135 1.74 -15.85 23.10
C TYR A 135 0.96 -17.05 23.62
N TYR A 136 1.38 -17.61 24.77
CA TYR A 136 0.66 -18.69 25.43
C TYR A 136 -0.43 -18.10 26.32
N TYR A 137 -1.69 -18.30 25.94
CA TYR A 137 -2.85 -17.83 26.70
C TYR A 137 -3.44 -18.92 27.61
N LYS A 138 -2.85 -20.13 27.58
CA LYS A 138 -3.12 -21.22 28.51
C LYS A 138 -1.85 -21.58 29.27
N THR A 139 -2.01 -22.15 30.47
CA THR A 139 -0.90 -22.74 31.22
C THR A 139 -0.24 -23.82 30.39
N VAL A 140 1.08 -23.70 30.20
CA VAL A 140 1.91 -24.70 29.54
C VAL A 140 2.61 -25.50 30.62
N TYR A 141 2.33 -26.81 30.69
CA TYR A 141 3.06 -27.71 31.57
C TYR A 141 4.48 -27.92 31.06
N PRO A 142 5.47 -28.10 31.97
CA PRO A 142 6.83 -28.42 31.58
C PRO A 142 6.87 -29.76 30.81
N PRO A 143 7.92 -30.00 30.01
CA PRO A 143 8.13 -31.27 29.33
C PRO A 143 8.12 -32.43 30.34
N ALA A 144 7.75 -33.63 29.90
CA ALA A 144 7.73 -34.82 30.75
C ALA A 144 9.15 -35.13 31.29
N GLY A 145 9.24 -35.49 32.59
CA GLY A 145 10.49 -35.93 33.22
C GLY A 145 11.27 -34.83 33.97
N VAL A 146 10.59 -33.77 34.41
CA VAL A 146 11.18 -32.65 35.20
C VAL A 146 10.58 -32.60 36.61
N ASP A 147 9.88 -33.66 37.02
CA ASP A 147 9.17 -33.88 38.28
C ASP A 147 9.83 -34.96 39.15
#